data_AF-A0A7S2EBT5-F1
#
_entry.id   AF-A0A7S2EBT5-F1
#
_cell.length_a   1.000
_cell.length_b   1.000
_cell.length_c   1.000
_cell.angle_alpha   90.00
_cell.angle_beta   90.00
_cell.angle_gamma   90.00
#
_symmetry.space_group_name_H-M   'P 1'
#
loop_
_entity.id
_entity.type
_entity.pdbx_description
1 polymer ?
#
loop_
_entity_poly.entity_id
_entity_poly.type
_entity_poly.pdbx_seq_one_letter_code
_entity_poly.pdbx_strand_id
1 'polypeptide(L)'
;DRVLLSSLCPSGESSCGDEGASKVMTADGESVTATAWWEDSGTKHRSWLKGGTKYGGGDFESLRYLEDGGNVLVCESYFHSTGKNRNKTKRAEVTWRFQRVPKS
;
A
#
# COMPACT_ATOMS: atom_id res chain seq x y z
N ASP A 1 -13.11 3.97 -16.38
CA ASP A 1 -11.72 3.47 -16.44
C ASP A 1 -11.37 2.63 -15.22
N ARG A 2 -11.25 1.31 -15.41
CA ARG A 2 -10.86 0.35 -14.38
C ARG A 2 -9.34 0.21 -14.40
N VAL A 3 -8.65 0.78 -13.41
CA VAL A 3 -7.22 0.49 -13.21
C VAL A 3 -7.11 -0.91 -12.60
N LEU A 4 -6.78 -1.89 -13.44
CA LEU A 4 -6.44 -3.25 -13.01
C LEU A 4 -5.03 -3.23 -12.38
N LEU A 5 -4.96 -3.34 -11.06
CA LEU A 5 -3.72 -3.57 -10.29
C LEU A 5 -3.20 -5.02 -10.43
N SER A 6 -3.39 -5.66 -11.59
CA SER A 6 -3.25 -7.13 -11.75
C SER A 6 -1.87 -7.60 -12.22
N SER A 7 -0.79 -6.80 -12.15
CA SER A 7 0.51 -7.20 -12.73
C SER A 7 1.67 -7.38 -11.73
N LEU A 8 1.42 -7.53 -10.43
CA LEU A 8 2.52 -7.79 -9.49
C LEU A 8 2.63 -9.30 -9.26
N CYS A 9 3.38 -9.93 -10.18
CA CYS A 9 3.57 -11.36 -10.40
C CYS A 9 3.82 -12.20 -9.14
N PRO A 10 3.15 -13.35 -9.00
CA PRO A 10 3.69 -14.52 -8.33
C PRO A 10 4.25 -15.53 -9.34
N SER A 11 5.38 -16.13 -8.96
CA SER A 11 6.09 -17.29 -9.52
C SER A 11 6.94 -17.11 -10.79
N GLY A 12 8.26 -17.15 -10.59
CA GLY A 12 9.10 -18.05 -11.40
C GLY A 12 10.21 -17.48 -12.26
N GLU A 13 10.32 -16.16 -12.46
CA GLU A 13 11.31 -15.61 -13.39
C GLU A 13 12.18 -14.52 -12.76
N SER A 14 13.48 -14.80 -12.77
CA SER A 14 14.57 -13.94 -12.32
C SER A 14 14.72 -12.71 -13.21
N SER A 15 13.91 -11.68 -12.95
CA SER A 15 14.39 -10.30 -12.99
C SER A 15 13.44 -9.43 -12.18
N CYS A 16 13.83 -9.11 -10.95
CA CYS A 16 13.21 -8.04 -10.17
C CYS A 16 13.61 -6.71 -10.82
N GLY A 17 12.99 -6.38 -11.95
CA GLY A 17 13.23 -5.15 -12.70
C GLY A 17 12.52 -3.98 -12.04
N ASP A 18 13.32 -2.97 -11.67
CA ASP A 18 13.00 -1.59 -11.27
C ASP A 18 11.71 -1.38 -10.44
N GLU A 19 11.87 -0.95 -9.20
CA GLU A 19 10.81 -0.47 -8.31
C GLU A 19 10.04 0.70 -8.97
N GLY A 20 9.06 0.37 -9.80
CA GLY A 20 8.43 1.31 -10.71
C GLY A 20 7.63 2.40 -10.00
N ALA A 21 8.23 3.56 -9.79
CA ALA A 21 7.52 4.76 -9.40
C ALA A 21 6.66 5.26 -10.57
N SER A 22 5.36 5.37 -10.36
CA SER A 22 4.41 5.85 -11.37
C SER A 22 3.71 7.12 -10.89
N LYS A 23 3.37 8.03 -11.80
CA LYS A 23 2.50 9.17 -11.49
C LYS A 23 1.04 8.76 -11.58
N VAL A 24 0.25 9.08 -10.56
CA VAL A 24 -1.18 8.79 -10.48
C VAL A 24 -1.93 10.07 -10.14
N MET A 25 -3.08 10.29 -10.79
CA MET A 25 -3.99 11.38 -10.43
C MET A 25 -5.00 10.88 -9.39
N THR A 26 -5.09 11.56 -8.26
CA THR A 26 -6.10 11.27 -7.23
C THR A 26 -7.47 11.75 -7.68
N ALA A 27 -8.53 11.28 -7.01
CA ALA A 27 -9.90 11.74 -7.27
C ALA A 27 -10.07 13.25 -7.06
N ASP A 28 -9.24 13.83 -6.19
CA ASP A 28 -9.19 15.27 -5.95
C ASP A 28 -8.35 16.03 -7.00
N GLY A 29 -7.80 15.36 -8.02
CA GLY A 29 -7.00 15.98 -9.07
C GLY A 29 -5.56 16.31 -8.68
N GLU A 30 -5.02 15.66 -7.64
CA GLU A 30 -3.60 15.81 -7.29
C GLU A 30 -2.74 14.78 -8.03
N SER A 31 -1.58 15.21 -8.54
CA SER A 31 -0.58 14.30 -9.12
C SER A 31 0.35 13.78 -8.02
N VAL A 32 0.20 12.51 -7.66
CA VAL A 32 1.01 11.84 -6.64
C VAL A 32 1.94 10.80 -7.25
N THR A 33 2.99 10.44 -6.53
CA THR A 33 3.88 9.33 -6.91
C THR A 33 3.44 8.05 -6.20
N ALA A 34 3.12 7.02 -6.96
CA ALA A 34 2.83 5.68 -6.47
C ALA A 34 4.07 4.78 -6.61
N THR A 35 4.41 4.04 -5.57
CA THR A 35 5.42 2.97 -5.62
C THR A 35 4.86 1.71 -4.96
N ALA A 36 5.29 0.53 -5.42
CA ALA A 36 4.91 -0.74 -4.82
C ALA A 36 6.03 -1.78 -5.01
N TRP A 37 6.21 -2.63 -4.01
CA TRP A 37 7.23 -3.69 -4.03
C TRP A 37 6.81 -4.84 -3.12
N TRP A 38 7.51 -5.96 -3.28
CA TRP A 38 7.36 -7.12 -2.41
C TRP A 38 8.53 -7.21 -1.44
N GLU A 39 8.22 -7.45 -0.18
CA GLU A 39 9.15 -7.71 0.92
C GLU A 39 9.05 -9.18 1.35
N ASP A 40 9.94 -9.60 2.25
CA ASP A 40 9.93 -10.92 2.87
C ASP A 40 9.79 -12.06 1.84
N SER A 41 10.70 -12.06 0.86
CA SER A 41 10.76 -13.08 -0.20
C SER A 41 9.44 -13.24 -0.98
N GLY A 42 8.71 -12.14 -1.22
CA GLY A 42 7.48 -12.16 -2.00
C GLY A 42 6.21 -12.39 -1.17
N THR A 43 6.29 -12.38 0.16
CA THR A 43 5.13 -12.70 1.03
C THR A 43 4.39 -11.48 1.55
N LYS A 44 5.02 -10.30 1.52
CA LYS A 44 4.39 -9.04 1.92
C LYS A 44 4.44 -8.03 0.80
N HIS A 45 3.29 -7.47 0.45
CA HIS A 45 3.19 -6.42 -0.56
C HIS A 45 3.13 -5.05 0.13
N ARG A 46 4.12 -4.20 -0.10
CA ARG A 46 4.13 -2.82 0.38
C ARG A 46 3.87 -1.84 -0.77
N SER A 47 3.18 -0.75 -0.48
CA SER A 47 2.98 0.35 -1.44
C SER A 47 2.93 1.70 -0.76
N TRP A 48 3.27 2.73 -1.50
CA TRP A 48 3.20 4.13 -1.09
C TRP A 48 2.48 4.99 -2.12
N LEU A 49 1.75 5.98 -1.63
CA LEU A 49 1.31 7.16 -2.38
C LEU A 49 1.90 8.39 -1.72
N LYS A 50 2.78 9.09 -2.43
CA LYS A 50 3.53 10.25 -1.91
C LYS A 50 3.21 11.54 -2.64
N GLY A 51 3.20 12.64 -1.89
CA GLY A 51 3.05 13.99 -2.44
C GLY A 51 1.63 14.53 -2.44
N GLY A 52 0.72 13.95 -1.64
CA GLY A 52 -0.59 14.55 -1.40
C GLY A 52 -0.45 15.84 -0.58
N THR A 53 -1.13 16.91 -1.00
CA THR A 53 -1.07 18.23 -0.37
C THR A 53 -2.41 18.71 0.17
N LYS A 54 -3.53 18.15 -0.33
CA LYS A 54 -4.87 18.45 0.18
C LYS A 54 -5.09 17.93 1.60
N TYR A 55 -6.07 18.54 2.28
CA TYR A 55 -6.50 18.17 3.63
C TYR A 55 -5.38 18.19 4.68
N GLY A 56 -4.39 19.07 4.52
CA GLY A 56 -3.23 19.17 5.41
C GLY A 56 -2.01 18.38 4.95
N GLY A 57 -2.13 17.67 3.82
CA GLY A 57 -1.06 16.94 3.17
C GLY A 57 -0.65 15.67 3.91
N GLY A 58 0.02 14.78 3.19
CA GLY A 58 0.56 13.56 3.76
C GLY A 58 0.77 12.47 2.74
N ASP A 59 1.49 11.45 3.18
CA ASP A 59 1.76 10.27 2.39
C ASP A 59 1.00 9.08 2.97
N PHE A 60 0.56 8.19 2.10
CA PHE A 60 -0.11 6.95 2.49
C PHE A 60 0.80 5.78 2.22
N GLU A 61 0.92 4.91 3.21
CA GLU A 61 1.63 3.65 3.11
C GLU A 61 0.65 2.51 3.39
N SER A 62 0.73 1.45 2.60
CA SER A 62 -0.07 0.25 2.80
C SER A 62 0.80 -0.99 2.80
N LEU A 63 0.51 -1.93 3.70
CA LEU A 63 1.14 -3.25 3.76
C LEU A 63 0.06 -4.32 3.71
N ARG A 64 0.24 -5.34 2.87
CA ARG A 64 -0.68 -6.47 2.74
C ARG A 64 0.07 -7.78 2.84
N TYR A 65 -0.41 -8.69 3.66
CA TYR A 65 0.21 -9.99 3.88
C TYR A 65 -0.79 -11.02 4.38
N LEU A 66 -0.40 -12.29 4.33
CA LEU A 66 -1.20 -13.39 4.85
C LEU A 66 -0.64 -13.85 6.19
N GLU A 67 -1.54 -14.09 7.15
CA GLU A 67 -1.27 -14.73 8.43
C GLU A 67 -2.03 -16.06 8.55
N ASP A 68 -1.81 -16.78 9.66
CA ASP A 68 -2.52 -18.01 10.01
C ASP A 68 -2.50 -19.05 8.89
N GLY A 69 -1.33 -19.23 8.27
CA GLY A 69 -1.13 -20.18 7.17
C GLY A 69 -1.88 -19.82 5.88
N GLY A 70 -2.23 -18.55 5.67
CA GLY A 70 -2.98 -18.10 4.50
C GLY A 70 -4.46 -17.82 4.75
N ASN A 71 -4.93 -18.06 5.97
CA ASN A 71 -6.35 -17.96 6.32
C ASN A 71 -6.81 -16.54 6.66
N VAL A 72 -5.88 -15.66 7.04
CA VAL A 72 -6.19 -14.26 7.33
C VAL A 72 -5.42 -13.37 6.37
N LEU A 73 -6.13 -12.54 5.61
CA LEU A 73 -5.53 -11.41 4.90
C LEU A 73 -5.47 -10.21 5.84
N VAL A 74 -4.27 -9.71 6.08
CA VAL A 74 -4.03 -8.49 6.84
C VAL A 74 -3.70 -7.35 5.89
N CYS A 75 -4.39 -6.22 6.07
CA CYS A 75 -4.15 -4.98 5.33
C CYS A 75 -3.93 -3.86 6.35
N GLU A 76 -2.70 -3.37 6.44
CA GLU A 76 -2.33 -2.23 7.25
C GLU A 76 -2.28 -0.98 6.37
N SER A 77 -2.70 0.15 6.93
CA SER A 77 -2.66 1.45 6.26
C SER A 77 -2.18 2.50 7.25
N TYR A 78 -1.17 3.25 6.84
CA TYR A 78 -0.50 4.26 7.66
C TYR A 78 -0.57 5.60 6.94
N PHE A 79 -0.96 6.63 7.68
CA PHE A 79 -0.93 8.01 7.21
C PHE A 79 0.25 8.75 7.84
N HIS A 80 1.09 9.31 6.99
CA HIS A 80 2.29 10.05 7.35
C HIS A 80 2.07 11.54 7.09
N SER A 81 1.65 12.29 8.10
CA SER A 81 1.42 13.73 7.97
C SER A 81 2.73 14.47 7.66
N THR A 82 2.69 15.40 6.70
CA THR A 82 3.84 16.25 6.33
C THR A 82 3.84 17.63 6.99
N GLY A 83 2.81 17.96 7.78
CA GLY A 83 2.64 19.25 8.44
C GLY A 83 3.54 19.54 9.66
N LYS A 84 3.55 20.81 10.11
CA LYS A 84 4.40 21.34 11.21
C LYS A 84 4.23 20.66 12.58
N ASN A 85 3.19 19.84 12.75
CA ASN A 85 2.90 19.09 13.99
C ASN A 85 3.33 17.61 13.93
N ARG A 86 4.23 17.23 13.00
CA ARG A 86 4.69 15.85 12.80
C ARG A 86 5.09 15.10 14.08
N ASN A 87 5.59 15.81 15.10
CA ASN A 87 6.02 15.23 16.37
C ASN A 87 4.94 15.23 17.48
N LYS A 88 3.75 15.79 17.22
CA LYS A 88 2.64 15.92 18.20
C LYS A 88 1.44 15.03 17.88
N THR A 89 1.29 14.60 16.64
CA THR A 89 0.21 13.69 16.23
C THR A 89 0.69 12.26 16.27
N LYS A 90 -0.01 11.40 17.04
CA LYS A 90 0.15 9.94 16.94
C LYS A 90 -0.04 9.53 15.48
N ARG A 91 0.77 8.59 14.99
CA ARG A 91 0.63 8.04 13.64
C ARG A 91 -0.80 7.53 13.47
N ALA A 92 -1.52 8.04 12.47
CA ALA A 92 -2.84 7.53 12.15
C ALA A 92 -2.65 6.21 11.40
N GLU A 93 -3.19 5.13 11.96
CA GLU A 93 -3.05 3.79 11.41
C GLU A 93 -4.37 3.03 11.51
N VAL A 94 -4.62 2.19 10.51
CA VAL A 94 -5.78 1.31 10.44
C VAL A 94 -5.31 -0.06 9.97
N THR A 95 -5.78 -1.10 10.66
CA THR A 95 -5.51 -2.49 10.28
C THR A 95 -6.83 -3.21 10.05
N TRP A 96 -6.99 -3.75 8.84
CA TRP A 96 -8.10 -4.62 8.48
C TRP A 96 -7.64 -6.07 8.46
N ARG A 97 -8.44 -6.96 9.04
CA ARG A 97 -8.21 -8.41 9.03
C ARG A 97 -9.40 -9.09 8.38
N PHE A 98 -9.15 -9.89 7.36
CA PHE A 98 -10.18 -10.62 6.63
C PHE A 98 -9.95 -12.12 6.79
N GLN A 99 -10.83 -12.78 7.55
CA GLN A 99 -10.82 -14.22 7.73
C GLN A 99 -11.45 -14.90 6.52
N ARG A 100 -10.76 -15.88 5.93
CA ARG A 100 -11.37 -16.76 4.93
C ARG A 100 -12.45 -17.61 5.61
N VAL A 101 -13.65 -17.55 5.06
CA VAL A 101 -14.72 -18.48 5.40
C VAL A 101 -14.58 -19.74 4.54
N PRO A 102 -14.67 -20.94 5.13
CA PRO A 102 -14.74 -22.18 4.37
C PRO A 102 -15.89 -22.13 3.36
N LYS A 103 -15.69 -22.72 2.17
CA LYS A 103 -16.83 -22.96 1.29
C LYS A 103 -17.70 -24.05 1.92
N SER A 104 -18.99 -23.75 2.09
CA SER A 104 -20.04 -24.70 2.50
C SER A 104 -20.27 -25.76 1.44
#